data_AF-B2FHN6-F1
#
_entry.id   AF-B2FHN6-F1
#
_cell.length_a   1.000
_cell.length_b   1.000
_cell.length_c   1.000
_cell.angle_alpha   90.00
_cell.angle_beta   90.00
_cell.angle_gamma   90.00
#
_symmetry.space_group_name_H-M   'P 1'
#
loop_
_entity.id
_entity.type
_entity.pdbx_description
1 polymer ?
#
loop_
_entity_poly.entity_id
_entity_poly.type
_entity_poly.pdbx_seq_one_letter_code
_entity_poly.pdbx_strand_id
1 'polypeptide(L)'
;MTDNAPRIHPTAVIDPAARLADDVQVGAFTLIGADVEIGAGTVVGPHCSIHGPTRIGRDNRFIGHAAIGGEPQDKKFAGERTELVIGDRNVFREFVTLNRGTGGGGGITTIGNDNWMLAYTHVAHDCHVGNFCVFSNNTTLAGHVTVGDYVIISGFAGAHQFCRIGAHAFLGMGALTNGDVPPFTMVGTDSLGRPRGINSEGLKRRGFDAERISAIKRAYRTLYVAGLPLAEAKVQLTEQARDSDDVKAMLDFIEHAERPLLR
;
A
#
# COMPACT_ATOMS: atom_id res chain seq x y z
N MET A 1 24.71 -17.75 -26.91
CA MET A 1 24.84 -16.73 -25.86
C MET A 1 23.74 -15.72 -26.10
N THR A 2 22.68 -15.73 -25.31
CA THR A 2 21.70 -14.64 -25.32
C THR A 2 22.40 -13.43 -24.72
N ASP A 3 22.50 -12.37 -25.50
CA ASP A 3 23.09 -11.11 -25.07
C ASP A 3 22.33 -10.63 -23.82
N ASN A 4 22.99 -10.71 -22.67
CA ASN A 4 22.42 -10.49 -21.33
C ASN A 4 22.58 -9.02 -20.92
N ALA A 5 22.78 -8.12 -21.89
CA ALA A 5 22.84 -6.70 -21.61
C ALA A 5 21.43 -6.16 -21.30
N PRO A 6 21.30 -5.21 -20.35
CA PRO A 6 20.04 -4.54 -20.08
C PRO A 6 19.45 -3.97 -21.38
N ARG A 7 18.16 -4.22 -21.61
CA ARG A 7 17.47 -3.79 -22.85
C ARG A 7 17.02 -2.35 -22.69
N ILE A 8 17.99 -1.45 -22.76
CA ILE A 8 17.81 -0.02 -22.53
C ILE A 8 17.54 0.65 -23.88
N HIS A 9 16.41 1.33 -24.00
CA HIS A 9 16.11 2.12 -25.19
C HIS A 9 17.14 3.25 -25.36
N PRO A 10 17.60 3.58 -26.59
CA PRO A 10 18.64 4.60 -26.82
C PRO A 10 18.33 6.02 -26.30
N THR A 11 17.06 6.32 -26.04
CA THR A 11 16.62 7.62 -25.50
C THR A 11 16.38 7.59 -23.99
N ALA A 12 16.56 6.44 -23.33
CA ALA A 12 16.58 6.37 -21.88
C ALA A 12 17.90 6.96 -21.36
N VAL A 13 17.83 7.65 -20.24
CA VAL A 13 18.98 8.26 -19.58
C VAL A 13 19.17 7.56 -18.24
N ILE A 14 20.29 6.87 -18.09
CA ILE A 14 20.62 6.10 -16.89
C ILE A 14 21.90 6.66 -16.31
N ASP A 15 21.83 7.05 -15.05
CA ASP A 15 22.99 7.49 -14.29
C ASP A 15 23.99 6.33 -14.12
N PRO A 16 25.30 6.54 -14.31
CA PRO A 16 26.32 5.50 -14.14
C PRO A 16 26.36 4.85 -12.74
N ALA A 17 25.86 5.54 -11.71
CA ALA A 17 25.77 5.00 -10.36
C ALA A 17 24.51 4.15 -10.12
N ALA A 18 23.58 4.10 -11.08
CA ALA A 18 22.45 3.19 -11.02
C ALA A 18 22.89 1.73 -11.24
N ARG A 19 22.28 0.80 -10.51
CA ARG A 19 22.58 -0.64 -10.56
C ARG A 19 21.36 -1.40 -11.05
N LEU A 20 21.39 -1.82 -12.31
CA LEU A 20 20.33 -2.59 -12.94
C LEU A 20 20.81 -4.01 -13.15
N ALA A 21 19.95 -5.00 -12.89
CA ALA A 21 20.23 -6.37 -13.32
C ALA A 21 20.26 -6.48 -14.86
N ASP A 22 21.04 -7.45 -15.34
CA ASP A 22 21.30 -7.76 -16.75
C ASP A 22 20.06 -7.84 -17.66
N ASP A 23 18.94 -8.33 -17.16
CA ASP A 23 17.72 -8.54 -17.94
C ASP A 23 16.67 -7.43 -17.80
N VAL A 24 16.98 -6.35 -17.06
CA VAL A 24 16.11 -5.19 -16.91
C VAL A 24 15.87 -4.51 -18.26
N GLN A 25 14.62 -4.12 -18.51
CA GLN A 25 14.22 -3.42 -19.72
C GLN A 25 13.80 -2.00 -19.38
N VAL A 26 14.28 -1.01 -20.16
CA VAL A 26 13.99 0.40 -19.93
C VAL A 26 13.48 1.04 -21.22
N GLY A 27 12.26 1.57 -21.17
CA GLY A 27 11.56 2.19 -22.28
C GLY A 27 12.09 3.58 -22.63
N ALA A 28 11.63 4.08 -23.78
CA ALA A 28 12.06 5.37 -24.32
C ALA A 28 11.81 6.54 -23.36
N PHE A 29 12.74 7.49 -23.32
CA PHE A 29 12.62 8.74 -22.54
C PHE A 29 12.45 8.55 -21.04
N THR A 30 12.85 7.40 -20.52
CA THR A 30 12.88 7.13 -19.08
C THR A 30 14.19 7.61 -18.48
N LEU A 31 14.11 8.27 -17.33
CA LEU A 31 15.24 8.70 -16.52
C LEU A 31 15.40 7.76 -15.31
N ILE A 32 16.60 7.23 -15.10
CA ILE A 32 16.98 6.50 -13.89
C ILE A 32 18.18 7.22 -13.27
N GLY A 33 17.99 7.80 -12.09
CA GLY A 33 19.02 8.56 -11.38
C GLY A 33 20.02 7.70 -10.60
N ALA A 34 21.02 8.37 -10.01
CA ALA A 34 21.98 7.76 -9.10
C ALA A 34 21.29 7.10 -7.89
N ASP A 35 21.97 6.15 -7.25
CA ASP A 35 21.48 5.40 -6.08
C ASP A 35 20.16 4.65 -6.32
N VAL A 36 19.83 4.34 -7.58
CA VAL A 36 18.71 3.45 -7.93
C VAL A 36 19.24 2.02 -8.13
N GLU A 37 18.58 1.05 -7.51
CA GLU A 37 18.82 -0.38 -7.72
C GLU A 37 17.56 -1.04 -8.28
N ILE A 38 17.67 -1.83 -9.35
CA ILE A 38 16.54 -2.52 -9.98
C ILE A 38 16.85 -4.01 -10.18
N GLY A 39 16.03 -4.85 -9.55
CA GLY A 39 16.12 -6.30 -9.61
C GLY A 39 15.70 -6.91 -10.95
N ALA A 40 16.17 -8.14 -11.18
CA ALA A 40 15.99 -8.90 -12.41
C ALA A 40 14.53 -9.08 -12.83
N GLY A 41 14.30 -9.17 -14.13
CA GLY A 41 12.97 -9.34 -14.74
C GLY A 41 12.09 -8.08 -14.74
N THR A 42 12.55 -6.98 -14.11
CA THR A 42 11.79 -5.73 -14.05
C THR A 42 11.74 -5.03 -15.41
N VAL A 43 10.55 -4.55 -15.78
CA VAL A 43 10.31 -3.79 -17.01
C VAL A 43 9.83 -2.39 -16.66
N VAL A 44 10.63 -1.39 -17.03
CA VAL A 44 10.28 0.03 -16.90
C VAL A 44 9.83 0.56 -18.25
N GLY A 45 8.58 0.97 -18.35
CA GLY A 45 8.00 1.55 -19.55
C GLY A 45 8.57 2.93 -19.91
N PRO A 46 8.03 3.59 -20.94
CA PRO A 46 8.53 4.88 -21.39
C PRO A 46 8.15 6.03 -20.45
N HIS A 47 8.86 7.14 -20.56
CA HIS A 47 8.59 8.40 -19.84
C HIS A 47 8.51 8.26 -18.31
N CYS A 48 9.15 7.24 -17.71
CA CYS A 48 9.23 7.13 -16.27
C CYS A 48 10.40 7.98 -15.73
N SER A 49 10.32 8.40 -14.48
CA SER A 49 11.42 9.02 -13.75
C SER A 49 11.62 8.29 -12.43
N ILE A 50 12.76 7.63 -12.27
CA ILE A 50 13.11 6.88 -11.05
C ILE A 50 14.30 7.57 -10.39
N HIS A 51 14.10 8.07 -9.17
CA HIS A 51 15.09 8.82 -8.41
C HIS A 51 15.58 8.01 -7.21
N GLY A 52 16.87 8.08 -6.92
CA GLY A 52 17.44 7.44 -5.74
C GLY A 52 17.40 8.32 -4.47
N PRO A 53 17.70 7.73 -3.30
CA PRO A 53 17.94 6.31 -3.09
C PRO A 53 16.64 5.48 -3.17
N THR A 54 16.59 4.56 -4.13
CA THR A 54 15.42 3.71 -4.38
C THR A 54 15.88 2.30 -4.72
N ARG A 55 15.36 1.30 -4.01
CA ARG A 55 15.59 -0.11 -4.31
C ARG A 55 14.31 -0.76 -4.79
N ILE A 56 14.37 -1.40 -5.95
CA ILE A 56 13.26 -2.09 -6.59
C ILE A 56 13.62 -3.55 -6.72
N GLY A 57 12.76 -4.43 -6.22
CA GLY A 57 12.90 -5.87 -6.35
C GLY A 57 12.73 -6.38 -7.78
N ARG A 58 12.37 -7.65 -7.90
CA ARG A 58 12.33 -8.41 -9.15
C ARG A 58 10.95 -8.41 -9.79
N ASP A 59 10.92 -8.63 -11.09
CA ASP A 59 9.68 -8.87 -11.86
C ASP A 59 8.63 -7.75 -11.71
N ASN A 60 9.05 -6.52 -11.41
CA ASN A 60 8.15 -5.37 -11.34
C ASN A 60 7.83 -4.86 -12.74
N ARG A 61 6.68 -4.22 -12.90
CA ARG A 61 6.27 -3.62 -14.17
C ARG A 61 5.76 -2.21 -13.98
N PHE A 62 6.51 -1.24 -14.50
CA PHE A 62 6.07 0.16 -14.60
C PHE A 62 5.57 0.39 -16.02
N ILE A 63 4.31 0.76 -16.21
CA ILE A 63 3.72 0.83 -17.55
C ILE A 63 4.21 2.05 -18.33
N GLY A 64 4.30 3.21 -17.69
CA GLY A 64 4.78 4.44 -18.32
C GLY A 64 4.37 5.67 -17.53
N HIS A 65 5.08 6.79 -17.71
CA HIS A 65 4.80 8.06 -17.02
C HIS A 65 4.78 7.97 -15.48
N ALA A 66 5.43 6.96 -14.90
CA ALA A 66 5.49 6.79 -13.45
C ALA A 66 6.63 7.65 -12.86
N ALA A 67 6.37 8.32 -11.74
CA ALA A 67 7.38 9.10 -11.00
C ALA A 67 7.68 8.42 -9.66
N ILE A 68 8.85 7.79 -9.56
CA ILE A 68 9.20 6.84 -8.51
C ILE A 68 10.40 7.35 -7.73
N GLY A 69 10.33 7.29 -6.40
CA GLY A 69 11.44 7.68 -5.53
C GLY A 69 11.67 9.19 -5.46
N GLY A 70 10.69 9.99 -5.87
CA GLY A 70 10.74 11.44 -5.73
C GLY A 70 10.89 11.89 -4.27
N GLU A 71 11.34 13.13 -4.07
CA GLU A 71 11.41 13.74 -2.74
C GLU A 71 10.05 13.70 -2.02
N PRO A 72 10.02 13.58 -0.69
CA PRO A 72 8.78 13.70 0.06
C PRO A 72 8.14 15.07 -0.17
N GLN A 73 6.82 15.12 -0.35
CA GLN A 73 6.06 16.37 -0.41
C GLN A 73 5.83 16.96 1.00
N ASP A 74 6.90 17.07 1.79
CA ASP A 74 6.91 17.66 3.13
C ASP A 74 7.70 18.98 3.08
N LYS A 75 7.08 20.07 3.54
CA LYS A 75 7.73 21.40 3.62
C LYS A 75 8.93 21.43 4.57
N LYS A 76 9.03 20.45 5.48
CA LYS A 76 10.15 20.32 6.42
C LYS A 76 11.33 19.54 5.83
N PHE A 77 11.16 18.88 4.69
CA PHE A 77 12.24 18.16 4.03
C PHE A 77 13.36 19.14 3.64
N ALA A 78 14.57 18.83 4.08
CA ALA A 78 15.76 19.67 3.94
C ALA A 78 16.89 18.96 3.18
N GLY A 79 16.56 17.92 2.40
CA GLY A 79 17.52 17.14 1.63
C GLY A 79 18.10 15.94 2.41
N GLU A 80 17.44 15.51 3.48
CA GLU A 80 17.86 14.33 4.23
C GLU A 80 17.90 13.09 3.32
N ARG A 81 18.84 12.19 3.61
CA ARG A 81 18.90 10.90 2.91
C ARG A 81 17.73 10.03 3.40
N THR A 82 16.74 9.86 2.55
CA THR A 82 15.58 8.99 2.77
C THR A 82 15.43 8.03 1.60
N GLU A 83 14.71 6.92 1.78
CA GLU A 83 14.67 5.83 0.80
C GLU A 83 13.24 5.47 0.39
N LEU A 84 13.12 4.87 -0.79
CA LEU A 84 11.97 4.09 -1.22
C LEU A 84 12.41 2.65 -1.47
N VAL A 85 11.70 1.68 -0.90
CA VAL A 85 11.96 0.26 -1.12
C VAL A 85 10.70 -0.40 -1.66
N ILE A 86 10.82 -1.01 -2.84
CA ILE A 86 9.75 -1.73 -3.53
C ILE A 86 10.15 -3.20 -3.60
N GLY A 87 9.25 -4.10 -3.20
CA GLY A 87 9.40 -5.54 -3.30
C GLY A 87 9.28 -6.05 -4.74
N ASP A 88 8.73 -7.25 -4.90
CA ASP A 88 8.70 -8.00 -6.14
C ASP A 88 7.30 -8.06 -6.76
N ARG A 89 7.25 -8.29 -8.08
CA ARG A 89 6.02 -8.61 -8.83
C ARG A 89 4.90 -7.58 -8.71
N ASN A 90 5.24 -6.32 -8.45
CA ASN A 90 4.26 -5.24 -8.44
C ASN A 90 4.01 -4.72 -9.87
N VAL A 91 2.79 -4.25 -10.11
CA VAL A 91 2.42 -3.57 -11.36
C VAL A 91 2.00 -2.14 -11.04
N PHE A 92 2.74 -1.18 -11.58
CA PHE A 92 2.47 0.25 -11.48
C PHE A 92 2.00 0.77 -12.83
N ARG A 93 0.73 1.15 -12.88
CA ARG A 93 0.10 1.73 -14.06
C ARG A 93 0.54 3.18 -14.28
N GLU A 94 -0.06 3.80 -15.28
CA GLU A 94 0.30 5.11 -15.79
C GLU A 94 0.15 6.20 -14.71
N PHE A 95 1.10 7.14 -14.66
CA PHE A 95 1.06 8.29 -13.74
C PHE A 95 1.01 7.92 -12.25
N VAL A 96 1.48 6.72 -11.88
CA VAL A 96 1.70 6.38 -10.47
C VAL A 96 2.84 7.23 -9.91
N THR A 97 2.66 7.72 -8.68
CA THR A 97 3.66 8.52 -7.96
C THR A 97 3.96 7.91 -6.60
N LEU A 98 5.25 7.66 -6.31
CA LEU A 98 5.72 7.10 -5.04
C LEU A 98 6.86 7.95 -4.50
N ASN A 99 6.72 8.43 -3.26
CA ASN A 99 7.71 9.30 -2.64
C ASN A 99 8.56 8.55 -1.62
N ARG A 100 9.82 8.95 -1.48
CA ARG A 100 10.70 8.49 -0.39
C ARG A 100 10.17 8.97 0.96
N GLY A 101 10.68 8.40 2.05
CA GLY A 101 10.36 8.86 3.40
C GLY A 101 10.87 10.27 3.72
N THR A 102 10.70 10.69 4.97
CA THR A 102 11.21 11.95 5.52
C THR A 102 12.21 11.70 6.65
N GLY A 103 13.16 12.62 6.88
CA GLY A 103 14.17 12.47 7.93
C GLY A 103 13.58 12.30 9.34
N GLY A 104 12.43 12.94 9.62
CA GLY A 104 11.71 12.82 10.88
C GLY A 104 10.63 11.73 10.92
N GLY A 105 10.37 11.05 9.79
CA GLY A 105 9.22 10.16 9.61
C GLY A 105 9.52 8.67 9.64
N GLY A 106 10.78 8.29 9.81
CA GLY A 106 11.27 6.92 9.65
C GLY A 106 12.23 6.77 8.46
N GLY A 107 12.27 7.78 7.57
CA GLY A 107 13.26 7.86 6.50
C GLY A 107 13.03 6.88 5.35
N ILE A 108 11.91 6.15 5.35
CA ILE A 108 11.65 5.10 4.37
C ILE A 108 10.17 4.97 4.04
N THR A 109 9.86 4.91 2.75
CA THR A 109 8.58 4.41 2.23
C THR A 109 8.78 2.99 1.73
N THR A 110 7.87 2.06 2.04
CA THR A 110 7.99 0.66 1.61
C THR A 110 6.74 0.18 0.88
N ILE A 111 6.92 -0.48 -0.26
CA ILE A 111 5.89 -1.22 -0.98
C ILE A 111 6.29 -2.70 -0.96
N GLY A 112 5.38 -3.58 -0.52
CA GLY A 112 5.59 -5.02 -0.51
C GLY A 112 5.54 -5.65 -1.91
N ASN A 113 4.96 -6.83 -2.00
CA ASN A 113 4.98 -7.68 -3.19
C ASN A 113 3.60 -7.89 -3.80
N ASP A 114 3.56 -8.25 -5.08
CA ASP A 114 2.34 -8.68 -5.78
C ASP A 114 1.20 -7.64 -5.73
N ASN A 115 1.54 -6.35 -5.58
CA ASN A 115 0.54 -5.28 -5.56
C ASN A 115 0.19 -4.82 -6.98
N TRP A 116 -1.06 -4.40 -7.15
CA TRP A 116 -1.54 -3.81 -8.40
C TRP A 116 -2.00 -2.37 -8.17
N MET A 117 -1.18 -1.42 -8.62
CA MET A 117 -1.46 0.01 -8.52
C MET A 117 -1.91 0.56 -9.86
N LEU A 118 -3.19 0.91 -9.96
CA LEU A 118 -3.81 1.48 -11.15
C LEU A 118 -3.46 2.96 -11.32
N ALA A 119 -3.89 3.51 -12.47
CA ALA A 119 -3.42 4.79 -12.93
C ALA A 119 -3.70 5.92 -11.93
N TYR A 120 -2.79 6.89 -11.84
CA TYR A 120 -2.90 8.02 -10.92
C TYR A 120 -2.95 7.65 -9.43
N THR A 121 -2.47 6.46 -9.04
CA THR A 121 -2.29 6.16 -7.62
C THR A 121 -1.13 6.97 -7.05
N HIS A 122 -1.31 7.53 -5.85
CA HIS A 122 -0.27 8.21 -5.10
C HIS A 122 -0.02 7.52 -3.75
N VAL A 123 1.26 7.26 -3.46
CA VAL A 123 1.74 6.86 -2.13
C VAL A 123 2.73 7.90 -1.65
N ALA A 124 2.31 8.67 -0.64
CA ALA A 124 3.13 9.69 -0.01
C ALA A 124 4.29 9.09 0.81
N HIS A 125 5.10 9.99 1.35
CA HIS A 125 6.25 9.65 2.18
C HIS A 125 5.89 8.85 3.44
N ASP A 126 6.82 8.02 3.89
CA ASP A 126 6.74 7.24 5.13
C ASP A 126 5.55 6.27 5.19
N CYS A 127 4.97 5.93 4.03
CA CYS A 127 3.94 4.90 3.96
C CYS A 127 4.55 3.50 3.96
N HIS A 128 3.79 2.55 4.50
CA HIS A 128 4.14 1.13 4.51
C HIS A 128 3.00 0.33 3.89
N VAL A 129 3.15 -0.10 2.64
CA VAL A 129 2.18 -0.93 1.93
C VAL A 129 2.62 -2.38 1.96
N GLY A 130 1.73 -3.28 2.38
CA GLY A 130 1.93 -4.73 2.40
C GLY A 130 1.90 -5.36 1.00
N ASN A 131 1.38 -6.58 0.95
CA ASN A 131 1.40 -7.44 -0.22
C ASN A 131 0.00 -7.66 -0.80
N PHE A 132 -0.09 -8.04 -2.07
CA PHE A 132 -1.35 -8.44 -2.74
C PHE A 132 -2.48 -7.39 -2.64
N CYS A 133 -2.11 -6.12 -2.51
CA CYS A 133 -3.06 -5.03 -2.45
C CYS A 133 -3.47 -4.58 -3.86
N VAL A 134 -4.66 -4.00 -3.97
CA VAL A 134 -5.15 -3.37 -5.20
C VAL A 134 -5.49 -1.92 -4.92
N PHE A 135 -4.80 -1.01 -5.61
CA PHE A 135 -5.07 0.41 -5.56
C PHE A 135 -5.71 0.79 -6.88
N SER A 136 -7.00 1.10 -6.86
CA SER A 136 -7.72 1.50 -8.07
C SER A 136 -7.40 2.94 -8.45
N ASN A 137 -7.84 3.36 -9.64
CA ASN A 137 -7.48 4.66 -10.19
C ASN A 137 -7.69 5.81 -9.18
N ASN A 138 -6.72 6.73 -9.14
CA ASN A 138 -6.78 7.91 -8.27
C ASN A 138 -6.84 7.59 -6.76
N THR A 139 -6.43 6.40 -6.34
CA THR A 139 -6.23 6.13 -4.91
C THR A 139 -5.10 7.00 -4.37
N THR A 140 -5.30 7.61 -3.21
CA THR A 140 -4.29 8.50 -2.61
C THR A 140 -4.06 8.15 -1.14
N LEU A 141 -2.82 7.82 -0.79
CA LEU A 141 -2.37 7.73 0.60
C LEU A 141 -1.61 9.00 0.97
N ALA A 142 -2.03 9.66 2.04
CA ALA A 142 -1.24 10.72 2.67
C ALA A 142 -0.05 10.13 3.47
N GLY A 143 0.84 10.98 3.98
CA GLY A 143 2.06 10.53 4.64
C GLY A 143 1.81 9.63 5.86
N HIS A 144 2.73 8.71 6.14
CA HIS A 144 2.68 7.81 7.30
C HIS A 144 1.52 6.80 7.32
N VAL A 145 0.89 6.51 6.17
CA VAL A 145 -0.18 5.51 6.12
C VAL A 145 0.41 4.09 6.10
N THR A 146 -0.11 3.22 6.95
CA THR A 146 0.21 1.77 6.91
C THR A 146 -0.96 1.00 6.29
N VAL A 147 -0.68 0.17 5.29
CA VAL A 147 -1.65 -0.68 4.59
C VAL A 147 -1.24 -2.13 4.76
N GLY A 148 -2.06 -2.91 5.45
CA GLY A 148 -1.86 -4.35 5.61
C GLY A 148 -2.06 -5.10 4.30
N ASP A 149 -1.67 -6.37 4.31
CA ASP A 149 -1.80 -7.22 3.15
C ASP A 149 -3.23 -7.26 2.63
N TYR A 150 -3.36 -7.58 1.35
CA TYR A 150 -4.62 -8.03 0.81
C TYR A 150 -5.72 -6.96 0.77
N VAL A 151 -5.39 -5.70 1.05
CA VAL A 151 -6.30 -4.55 1.04
C VAL A 151 -6.69 -4.17 -0.38
N ILE A 152 -7.96 -3.77 -0.56
CA ILE A 152 -8.44 -3.17 -1.80
C ILE A 152 -8.88 -1.75 -1.51
N ILE A 153 -8.32 -0.78 -2.24
CA ILE A 153 -8.74 0.61 -2.21
C ILE A 153 -9.32 0.94 -3.58
N SER A 154 -10.63 1.21 -3.61
CA SER A 154 -11.37 1.49 -4.83
C SER A 154 -11.07 2.89 -5.36
N GLY A 155 -11.58 3.21 -6.56
CA GLY A 155 -11.22 4.46 -7.22
C GLY A 155 -11.56 5.68 -6.37
N PHE A 156 -10.74 6.72 -6.46
CA PHE A 156 -10.92 7.98 -5.73
C PHE A 156 -11.04 7.84 -4.19
N ALA A 157 -10.69 6.68 -3.64
CA ALA A 157 -10.62 6.46 -2.20
C ALA A 157 -9.21 6.76 -1.69
N GLY A 158 -9.05 6.87 -0.39
CA GLY A 158 -7.77 7.23 0.20
C GLY A 158 -7.78 7.23 1.71
N ALA A 159 -6.61 7.49 2.27
CA ALA A 159 -6.41 7.59 3.72
C ALA A 159 -5.68 8.87 4.06
N HIS A 160 -6.17 9.54 5.10
CA HIS A 160 -5.50 10.66 5.74
C HIS A 160 -4.19 10.21 6.40
N GLN A 161 -3.30 11.16 6.68
CA GLN A 161 -1.99 10.86 7.24
C GLN A 161 -2.09 10.09 8.57
N PHE A 162 -1.10 9.23 8.82
CA PHE A 162 -0.95 8.38 10.00
C PHE A 162 -2.04 7.30 10.17
N CYS A 163 -2.98 7.16 9.25
CA CYS A 163 -4.00 6.11 9.33
C CYS A 163 -3.41 4.72 9.07
N ARG A 164 -3.96 3.71 9.74
CA ARG A 164 -3.66 2.29 9.47
C ARG A 164 -4.88 1.63 8.83
N ILE A 165 -4.65 0.84 7.79
CA ILE A 165 -5.66 0.02 7.12
C ILE A 165 -5.26 -1.44 7.32
N GLY A 166 -6.05 -2.17 8.12
CA GLY A 166 -5.79 -3.57 8.45
C GLY A 166 -5.98 -4.51 7.27
N ALA A 167 -5.34 -5.68 7.35
CA ALA A 167 -5.33 -6.66 6.28
C ALA A 167 -6.74 -7.05 5.80
N HIS A 168 -6.89 -7.33 4.50
CA HIS A 168 -8.16 -7.69 3.86
C HIS A 168 -9.28 -6.63 3.92
N ALA A 169 -9.02 -5.43 4.45
CA ALA A 169 -10.00 -4.34 4.41
C ALA A 169 -10.30 -3.94 2.95
N PHE A 170 -11.47 -3.35 2.76
CA PHE A 170 -11.95 -2.88 1.47
C PHE A 170 -12.48 -1.46 1.62
N LEU A 171 -11.83 -0.50 0.97
CA LEU A 171 -12.32 0.87 0.86
C LEU A 171 -13.11 1.00 -0.44
N GLY A 172 -14.41 1.29 -0.32
CA GLY A 172 -15.30 1.53 -1.45
C GLY A 172 -14.96 2.80 -2.21
N MET A 173 -15.48 2.91 -3.44
CA MET A 173 -15.25 4.04 -4.34
C MET A 173 -15.51 5.36 -3.60
N GLY A 174 -14.53 6.26 -3.59
CA GLY A 174 -14.63 7.58 -2.94
C GLY A 174 -14.52 7.59 -1.41
N ALA A 175 -14.20 6.46 -0.75
CA ALA A 175 -14.03 6.44 0.70
C ALA A 175 -12.68 7.07 1.11
N LEU A 176 -12.74 8.20 1.82
CA LEU A 176 -11.64 8.96 2.39
C LEU A 176 -11.56 8.75 3.91
N THR A 177 -10.73 7.82 4.36
CA THR A 177 -10.66 7.46 5.79
C THR A 177 -9.78 8.44 6.57
N ASN A 178 -10.22 8.83 7.77
CA ASN A 178 -9.48 9.70 8.70
C ASN A 178 -9.16 9.05 10.05
N GLY A 179 -9.53 7.78 10.19
CA GLY A 179 -9.28 6.92 11.34
C GLY A 179 -8.86 5.52 10.88
N ASP A 180 -8.35 4.74 11.83
CA ASP A 180 -7.84 3.40 11.56
C ASP A 180 -8.96 2.44 11.14
N VAL A 181 -8.74 1.66 10.10
CA VAL A 181 -9.68 0.68 9.57
C VAL A 181 -9.24 -0.71 9.98
N PRO A 182 -9.99 -1.43 10.83
CA PRO A 182 -9.62 -2.78 11.23
C PRO A 182 -9.57 -3.76 10.07
N PRO A 183 -8.81 -4.85 10.23
CA PRO A 183 -8.80 -5.96 9.29
C PRO A 183 -10.21 -6.40 8.88
N PHE A 184 -10.35 -6.87 7.65
CA PHE A 184 -11.59 -7.39 7.06
C PHE A 184 -12.72 -6.38 6.85
N THR A 185 -12.60 -5.15 7.34
CA THR A 185 -13.69 -4.17 7.32
C THR A 185 -13.95 -3.64 5.91
N MET A 186 -15.22 -3.54 5.52
CA MET A 186 -15.65 -2.79 4.35
C MET A 186 -16.04 -1.37 4.76
N VAL A 187 -15.51 -0.37 4.07
CA VAL A 187 -15.85 1.04 4.22
C VAL A 187 -16.62 1.50 2.99
N GLY A 188 -17.78 2.15 3.20
CA GLY A 188 -18.62 2.69 2.13
C GLY A 188 -18.85 4.20 2.25
N THR A 189 -19.40 4.80 1.20
CA THR A 189 -19.56 6.26 1.06
C THR A 189 -20.98 6.73 1.39
N ASP A 190 -21.14 7.20 2.63
CA ASP A 190 -22.25 8.09 3.01
C ASP A 190 -21.74 9.51 3.37
N SER A 191 -20.41 9.66 3.48
CA SER A 191 -19.66 10.86 3.86
C SER A 191 -18.17 10.62 3.49
N LEU A 192 -17.21 11.06 4.31
CA LEU A 192 -15.80 10.68 4.20
C LEU A 192 -15.62 9.15 4.17
N GLY A 193 -16.46 8.38 4.84
CA GLY A 193 -16.43 6.92 4.76
C GLY A 193 -16.73 6.31 6.12
N ARG A 194 -17.55 5.26 6.14
CA ARG A 194 -17.89 4.55 7.39
C ARG A 194 -17.88 3.02 7.22
N PRO A 195 -17.63 2.26 8.30
CA PRO A 195 -17.78 0.81 8.28
C PRO A 195 -19.20 0.39 7.84
N ARG A 196 -19.28 -0.53 6.89
CA ARG A 196 -20.55 -1.05 6.32
C ARG A 196 -20.71 -2.56 6.43
N GLY A 197 -19.66 -3.27 6.83
CA GLY A 197 -19.67 -4.71 6.97
C GLY A 197 -18.27 -5.27 6.93
N ILE A 198 -18.18 -6.54 6.54
CA ILE A 198 -16.92 -7.24 6.33
C ILE A 198 -16.77 -7.62 4.86
N ASN A 199 -15.54 -7.74 4.38
CA ASN A 199 -15.19 -8.09 3.01
C ASN A 199 -15.40 -9.59 2.76
N SER A 200 -16.61 -10.10 2.99
CA SER A 200 -16.89 -11.53 2.98
C SER A 200 -16.56 -12.20 1.64
N GLU A 201 -16.78 -11.52 0.52
CA GLU A 201 -16.40 -12.06 -0.80
C GLU A 201 -14.89 -12.10 -1.01
N GLY A 202 -14.15 -11.06 -0.59
CA GLY A 202 -12.69 -11.08 -0.61
C GLY A 202 -12.10 -12.20 0.25
N LEU A 203 -12.70 -12.45 1.41
CA LEU A 203 -12.33 -13.54 2.33
C LEU A 203 -12.58 -14.92 1.72
N LYS A 204 -13.77 -15.18 1.15
CA LYS A 204 -14.09 -16.45 0.48
C LYS A 204 -13.12 -16.76 -0.64
N ARG A 205 -12.81 -15.76 -1.48
CA ARG A 205 -11.83 -15.89 -2.58
C ARG A 205 -10.42 -16.25 -2.10
N ARG A 206 -10.12 -16.07 -0.82
CA ARG A 206 -8.82 -16.31 -0.18
C ARG A 206 -8.83 -17.51 0.75
N GLY A 207 -9.86 -18.37 0.63
CA GLY A 207 -9.92 -19.64 1.34
C GLY A 207 -10.34 -19.54 2.80
N PHE A 208 -10.95 -18.43 3.23
CA PHE A 208 -11.57 -18.38 4.55
C PHE A 208 -12.86 -19.21 4.52
N ASP A 209 -12.96 -20.18 5.40
CA ASP A 209 -14.14 -21.01 5.54
C ASP A 209 -15.32 -20.27 6.20
N ALA A 210 -16.47 -20.93 6.24
CA ALA A 210 -17.70 -20.36 6.78
C ALA A 210 -17.61 -20.06 8.30
N GLU A 211 -16.81 -20.81 9.05
CA GLU A 211 -16.65 -20.63 10.49
C GLU A 211 -15.85 -19.36 10.79
N ARG A 212 -14.70 -19.20 10.12
CA ARG A 212 -13.84 -18.00 10.21
C ARG A 212 -14.59 -16.75 9.80
N ILE A 213 -15.29 -16.77 8.66
CA ILE A 213 -16.11 -15.63 8.21
C ILE A 213 -17.21 -15.31 9.23
N SER A 214 -17.82 -16.33 9.84
CA SER A 214 -18.84 -16.13 10.87
C SER A 214 -18.27 -15.51 12.15
N ALA A 215 -17.06 -15.90 12.56
CA ALA A 215 -16.35 -15.31 13.70
C ALA A 215 -16.03 -13.82 13.44
N ILE A 216 -15.46 -13.50 12.28
CA ILE A 216 -15.18 -12.12 11.85
C ILE A 216 -16.46 -11.28 11.81
N LYS A 217 -17.57 -11.84 11.32
CA LYS A 217 -18.87 -11.16 11.28
C LYS A 217 -19.44 -10.90 12.69
N ARG A 218 -19.22 -11.81 13.64
CA ARG A 218 -19.56 -11.59 15.06
C ARG A 218 -18.73 -10.45 15.64
N ALA A 219 -17.41 -10.47 15.43
CA ALA A 219 -16.51 -9.40 15.88
C ALA A 219 -16.89 -8.02 15.31
N TYR A 220 -17.17 -7.93 14.01
CA TYR A 220 -17.67 -6.70 13.40
C TYR A 220 -18.95 -6.18 14.07
N ARG A 221 -19.91 -7.06 14.36
CA ARG A 221 -21.16 -6.66 15.04
C ARG A 221 -20.90 -6.15 16.45
N THR A 222 -20.03 -6.82 17.20
CA THR A 222 -19.58 -6.35 18.53
C THR A 222 -19.00 -4.94 18.44
N LEU A 223 -18.16 -4.69 17.43
CA LEU A 223 -17.42 -3.44 17.30
C LEU A 223 -18.26 -2.25 16.79
N TYR A 224 -19.18 -2.49 15.84
CA TYR A 224 -19.87 -1.42 15.10
C TYR A 224 -21.39 -1.43 15.18
N VAL A 225 -22.01 -2.54 15.59
CA VAL A 225 -23.48 -2.70 15.54
C VAL A 225 -24.10 -2.79 16.93
N ALA A 226 -23.38 -3.35 17.91
CA ALA A 226 -23.88 -3.58 19.26
C ALA A 226 -24.07 -2.28 20.08
N GLY A 227 -23.63 -1.12 19.57
CA GLY A 227 -23.74 0.17 20.28
C GLY A 227 -22.81 0.30 21.49
N LEU A 228 -21.82 -0.59 21.63
CA LEU A 228 -20.92 -0.62 22.78
C LEU A 228 -19.86 0.49 22.72
N PRO A 229 -19.53 1.09 23.88
CA PRO A 229 -18.28 1.83 24.05
C PRO A 229 -17.08 0.96 23.65
N LEU A 230 -16.02 1.57 23.12
CA LEU A 230 -14.87 0.81 22.60
C LEU A 230 -14.22 -0.09 23.66
N ALA A 231 -14.15 0.36 24.91
CA ALA A 231 -13.60 -0.43 26.01
C ALA A 231 -14.40 -1.72 26.26
N GLU A 232 -15.74 -1.65 26.23
CA GLU A 232 -16.61 -2.81 26.40
C GLU A 232 -16.57 -3.72 25.17
N ALA A 233 -16.52 -3.14 23.97
CA ALA A 233 -16.32 -3.90 22.74
C ALA A 233 -15.00 -4.69 22.77
N LYS A 234 -13.90 -4.10 23.28
CA LYS A 234 -12.61 -4.78 23.44
C LYS A 234 -12.73 -6.00 24.37
N VAL A 235 -13.38 -5.87 25.53
CA VAL A 235 -13.60 -7.00 26.46
C VAL A 235 -14.33 -8.16 25.78
N GLN A 236 -15.40 -7.87 25.03
CA GLN A 236 -16.13 -8.91 24.30
C GLN A 236 -15.31 -9.51 23.14
N LEU A 237 -14.50 -8.70 22.47
CA LEU A 237 -13.58 -9.18 21.44
C LEU A 237 -12.48 -10.08 22.02
N THR A 238 -11.99 -9.81 23.24
CA THR A 238 -11.03 -10.69 23.93
C THR A 238 -11.60 -12.09 24.14
N GLU A 239 -12.86 -12.21 24.54
CA GLU A 239 -13.51 -13.52 24.67
C GLU A 239 -13.70 -14.20 23.30
N GLN A 240 -14.12 -13.45 22.27
CA GLN A 240 -14.28 -13.98 20.91
C GLN A 240 -12.95 -14.38 20.26
N ALA A 241 -11.85 -13.74 20.62
CA ALA A 241 -10.51 -14.01 20.12
C ALA A 241 -9.92 -15.34 20.62
N ARG A 242 -10.46 -15.92 21.70
CA ARG A 242 -10.00 -17.22 22.22
C ARG A 242 -10.21 -18.37 21.23
N ASP A 243 -11.25 -18.26 20.41
CA ASP A 243 -11.67 -19.29 19.45
C ASP A 243 -11.36 -18.90 17.99
N SER A 244 -10.67 -17.77 17.75
CA SER A 244 -10.44 -17.28 16.40
C SER A 244 -9.21 -16.37 16.30
N ASP A 245 -8.19 -16.86 15.59
CA ASP A 245 -6.99 -16.09 15.25
C ASP A 245 -7.32 -14.83 14.42
N ASP A 246 -8.36 -14.88 13.59
CA ASP A 246 -8.80 -13.71 12.82
C ASP A 246 -9.36 -12.61 13.73
N VAL A 247 -10.15 -12.99 14.74
CA VAL A 247 -10.67 -12.04 15.72
C VAL A 247 -9.55 -11.51 16.60
N LYS A 248 -8.58 -12.37 16.96
CA LYS A 248 -7.36 -11.94 17.65
C LYS A 248 -6.57 -10.90 16.85
N ALA A 249 -6.34 -11.13 15.56
CA ALA A 249 -5.68 -10.16 14.69
C ALA A 249 -6.44 -8.83 14.58
N MET A 250 -7.78 -8.87 14.54
CA MET A 250 -8.60 -7.65 14.61
C MET A 250 -8.42 -6.91 15.94
N LEU A 251 -8.43 -7.62 17.06
CA LEU A 251 -8.25 -7.04 18.39
C LEU A 251 -6.85 -6.44 18.55
N ASP A 252 -5.81 -7.18 18.19
CA ASP A 252 -4.41 -6.73 18.26
C ASP A 252 -4.23 -5.42 17.47
N PHE A 253 -4.82 -5.31 16.28
CA PHE A 253 -4.81 -4.08 15.50
C PHE A 253 -5.43 -2.89 16.25
N ILE A 254 -6.57 -3.10 16.91
CA ILE A 254 -7.31 -2.06 17.65
C ILE A 254 -6.56 -1.67 18.95
N GLU A 255 -5.84 -2.60 19.56
CA GLU A 255 -5.07 -2.35 20.79
C GLU A 255 -3.81 -1.54 20.55
N HIS A 256 -3.12 -1.75 19.42
CA HIS A 256 -1.92 -1.01 19.04
C HIS A 256 -2.23 0.30 18.29
N ALA A 257 -3.46 0.83 18.40
CA ALA A 257 -3.86 2.04 17.69
C ALA A 257 -3.42 3.31 18.42
N GLU A 258 -2.61 4.12 17.74
CA GLU A 258 -2.27 5.48 18.18
C GLU A 258 -3.33 6.50 17.74
N ARG A 259 -4.14 6.16 16.73
CA ARG A 259 -5.23 7.00 16.20
C ARG A 259 -6.60 6.48 16.59
N PRO A 260 -7.63 7.35 16.55
CA PRO A 260 -9.00 6.91 16.66
C PRO A 260 -9.35 5.88 15.58
N LEU A 261 -10.07 4.85 15.99
CA LEU A 261 -10.72 3.90 15.10
C LEU A 261 -11.72 4.64 14.20
N LEU A 262 -11.79 4.28 12.92
CA LEU A 262 -12.88 4.69 12.04
C LEU A 262 -14.18 4.04 12.56
N ARG A 263 -15.16 4.83 13.03
CA ARG A 263 -16.46 4.35 13.52
C ARG A 263 -17.61 5.04 12.80
#